data_AF-A0A975MXB1-F1
#
_entry.id   AF-A0A975MXB1-F1
#
_cell.length_a   1.000
_cell.length_b   1.000
_cell.length_c   1.000
_cell.angle_alpha   90.00
_cell.angle_beta   90.00
_cell.angle_gamma   90.00
#
_symmetry.space_group_name_H-M   'P 1'
#
loop_
_entity.id
_entity.type
_entity.pdbx_description
1 polymer ?
#
loop_
_entity_poly.entity_id
_entity_poly.type
_entity_poly.pdbx_seq_one_letter_code
_entity_poly.pdbx_strand_id
1 'polypeptide(L)'
;MKRWLAVALLVVSLGACGRPAEPAKVPATVTWTTGAAQVTGVRPGPAPNTAVIEVDLPAGGEDCAKDLHLEMLTEENNTVYANVVFSSRGSNVVGACPANERAETTLTTPGPLGDRPLVFNSEAMWHRLGAAYGRCDARLGCTPPADHCAEAWIDQATFDSDVPVKHLSGARVVRGCDGAWLVLDITRHVGECPPAEGAPGCSSEGPVNRVVYRWNGKGWQSVAGAKGAGCDEIKTRLPEFPAALCDRLPSP
;
A
#
# COMPACT_ATOMS: atom_id res chain seq x y z
N MET A 1 -28.87 73.30 -10.60
CA MET A 1 -27.52 72.77 -10.33
C MET A 1 -27.62 71.30 -9.94
N LYS A 2 -27.01 70.41 -10.73
CA LYS A 2 -26.40 69.09 -10.41
C LYS A 2 -26.51 68.17 -11.62
N ARG A 3 -25.46 68.22 -12.45
CA ARG A 3 -25.12 67.24 -13.47
C ARG A 3 -24.59 66.00 -12.76
N TRP A 4 -25.09 64.82 -13.08
CA TRP A 4 -24.49 63.55 -12.64
C TRP A 4 -23.79 62.91 -13.83
N LEU A 5 -22.48 62.72 -13.68
CA LEU A 5 -21.59 62.06 -14.63
C LEU A 5 -21.84 60.55 -14.65
N ALA A 6 -21.69 59.98 -15.85
CA ALA A 6 -21.57 58.56 -16.09
C ALA A 6 -20.25 57.99 -15.54
N VAL A 7 -20.29 56.76 -15.03
CA VAL A 7 -19.13 55.89 -14.88
C VAL A 7 -19.48 54.56 -15.53
N ALA A 8 -18.96 54.33 -16.73
CA ALA A 8 -19.01 53.02 -17.38
C ALA A 8 -17.83 52.19 -16.85
N LEU A 9 -18.12 51.18 -16.05
CA LEU A 9 -17.14 50.18 -15.64
C LEU A 9 -16.89 49.22 -16.81
N LEU A 10 -15.72 49.34 -17.44
CA LEU A 10 -15.17 48.30 -18.31
C LEU A 10 -14.68 47.15 -17.43
N VAL A 11 -15.39 46.03 -17.45
CA VAL A 11 -14.92 44.76 -16.89
C VAL A 11 -14.13 44.04 -17.99
N VAL A 12 -12.81 44.05 -17.87
CA VAL A 12 -11.92 43.20 -18.67
C VAL A 12 -11.85 41.84 -17.98
N SER A 13 -12.67 40.90 -18.42
CA SER A 13 -12.62 39.51 -17.99
C SER A 13 -11.55 38.75 -18.79
N LEU A 14 -10.34 38.67 -18.24
CA LEU A 14 -9.30 37.70 -18.64
C LEU A 14 -9.69 36.31 -18.13
N GLY A 15 -10.69 35.71 -18.75
CA GLY A 15 -11.07 34.31 -18.54
C GLY A 15 -10.28 33.41 -19.48
N ALA A 16 -9.00 33.18 -19.20
CA ALA A 16 -8.28 32.05 -19.79
C ALA A 16 -8.80 30.77 -19.13
N CYS A 17 -9.97 30.29 -19.57
CA CYS A 17 -10.42 28.94 -19.28
C CYS A 17 -9.40 27.98 -19.88
N GLY A 18 -8.61 27.31 -19.03
CA GLY A 18 -7.75 26.22 -19.45
C GLY A 18 -8.61 25.16 -20.14
N ARG A 19 -8.43 25.03 -21.46
CA ARG A 19 -9.00 23.90 -22.20
C ARG A 19 -8.40 22.62 -21.63
N PRO A 20 -9.19 21.55 -21.43
CA PRO A 20 -8.63 20.23 -21.15
C PRO A 20 -7.57 19.92 -22.21
N ALA A 21 -6.38 19.52 -21.77
CA ALA A 21 -5.32 19.12 -22.69
C ALA A 21 -5.85 17.95 -23.54
N GLU A 22 -5.72 18.08 -24.85
CA GLU A 22 -6.12 17.02 -25.77
C GLU A 22 -5.19 15.81 -25.58
N PRO A 23 -5.72 14.57 -25.58
CA PRO A 23 -4.90 13.38 -25.44
C PRO A 23 -3.80 13.33 -26.50
N ALA A 24 -2.60 12.90 -26.12
CA ALA A 24 -1.52 12.74 -27.06
C ALA A 24 -1.86 11.63 -28.07
N LYS A 25 -1.64 11.87 -29.35
CA LYS A 25 -1.86 10.86 -30.38
C LYS A 25 -0.79 9.76 -30.29
N VAL A 26 -1.19 8.50 -30.32
CA VAL A 26 -0.26 7.37 -30.39
C VAL A 26 0.36 7.28 -31.79
N PRO A 27 1.71 7.28 -31.93
CA PRO A 27 2.35 7.09 -33.22
C PRO A 27 2.06 5.70 -33.81
N ALA A 28 1.84 5.62 -35.12
CA ALA A 28 1.56 4.35 -35.81
C ALA A 28 2.72 3.33 -35.71
N THR A 29 3.93 3.78 -35.36
CA THR A 29 5.10 2.93 -35.12
C THR A 29 5.03 2.17 -33.79
N VAL A 30 4.16 2.57 -32.87
CA VAL A 30 3.97 1.89 -31.58
C VAL A 30 3.06 0.68 -31.78
N THR A 31 3.58 -0.50 -31.48
CA THR A 31 2.85 -1.76 -31.57
C THR A 31 2.04 -2.02 -30.31
N TRP A 32 1.02 -2.88 -30.45
CA TRP A 32 0.32 -3.41 -29.29
C TRP A 32 1.27 -4.25 -28.45
N THR A 33 1.23 -4.02 -27.14
CA THR A 33 2.01 -4.74 -26.14
C THR A 33 1.09 -5.22 -25.03
N THR A 34 1.42 -6.36 -24.44
CA THR A 34 0.69 -6.89 -23.29
C THR A 34 1.14 -6.14 -22.03
N GLY A 35 0.17 -5.63 -21.27
CA GLY A 35 0.37 -5.04 -19.95
C GLY A 35 -0.42 -5.80 -18.88
N ALA A 36 0.07 -5.76 -17.65
CA ALA A 36 -0.65 -6.28 -16.49
C ALA A 36 -1.72 -5.26 -16.04
N ALA A 37 -2.95 -5.72 -15.86
CA ALA A 37 -4.05 -4.91 -15.34
C ALA A 37 -3.95 -4.79 -13.82
N GLN A 38 -4.20 -3.60 -13.28
CA GLN A 38 -4.29 -3.42 -11.84
C GLN A 38 -5.60 -4.01 -11.33
N VAL A 39 -5.53 -5.11 -10.58
CA VAL A 39 -6.70 -5.68 -9.89
C VAL A 39 -7.09 -4.78 -8.72
N THR A 40 -8.34 -4.36 -8.71
CA THR A 40 -8.92 -3.44 -7.72
C THR A 40 -10.01 -4.07 -6.87
N GLY A 41 -10.61 -5.16 -7.36
CA GLY A 41 -11.65 -5.89 -6.63
C GLY A 41 -11.77 -7.33 -7.09
N VAL A 42 -12.20 -8.20 -6.19
CA VAL A 42 -12.46 -9.60 -6.50
C VAL A 42 -13.72 -10.04 -5.75
N ARG A 43 -14.66 -10.66 -6.47
CA ARG A 43 -15.91 -11.15 -5.89
C ARG A 43 -16.24 -12.55 -6.40
N PRO A 44 -16.94 -13.38 -5.60
CA PRO A 44 -17.43 -14.67 -6.07
C PRO A 44 -18.27 -14.51 -7.35
N GLY A 45 -18.07 -15.42 -8.29
CA GLY A 45 -18.89 -15.54 -9.48
C GLY A 45 -20.18 -16.31 -9.24
N PRO A 46 -21.03 -16.46 -10.26
CA PRO A 46 -22.30 -17.17 -10.14
C PRO A 46 -22.14 -18.69 -9.95
N ALA A 47 -20.95 -19.24 -10.24
CA ALA A 47 -20.63 -20.65 -10.09
C ALA A 47 -19.55 -20.84 -9.01
N PRO A 48 -19.53 -21.99 -8.30
CA PRO A 48 -18.59 -22.21 -7.19
C PRO A 48 -17.12 -22.21 -7.60
N ASN A 49 -16.82 -22.34 -8.89
CA ASN A 49 -15.49 -22.34 -9.48
C ASN A 49 -15.13 -21.03 -10.21
N THR A 50 -15.95 -19.98 -10.07
CA THR A 50 -15.73 -18.70 -10.76
C THR A 50 -15.58 -17.52 -9.80
N ALA A 51 -14.78 -16.54 -10.20
CA ALA A 51 -14.67 -15.24 -9.56
C ALA A 51 -14.70 -14.13 -10.62
N VAL A 52 -15.33 -13.01 -10.29
CA VAL A 52 -15.27 -11.80 -11.11
C VAL A 52 -14.15 -10.92 -10.57
N ILE A 53 -13.28 -10.52 -11.50
CA ILE A 53 -12.09 -9.72 -11.23
C ILE A 53 -12.34 -8.33 -11.78
N GLU A 54 -12.37 -7.35 -10.91
CA GLU A 54 -12.47 -5.93 -11.25
C GLU A 54 -11.07 -5.35 -11.41
N VAL A 55 -10.85 -4.62 -12.50
CA VAL A 55 -9.58 -3.98 -12.83
C VAL A 55 -9.79 -2.52 -13.22
N ASP A 56 -8.76 -1.71 -13.02
CA ASP A 56 -8.65 -0.38 -13.64
C ASP A 56 -7.74 -0.48 -14.88
N LEU A 57 -8.22 0.00 -16.03
CA LEU A 57 -7.50 0.00 -17.30
C LEU A 57 -7.27 1.44 -17.81
N PRO A 58 -6.13 1.72 -18.48
CA PRO A 58 -5.93 2.97 -19.18
C PRO A 58 -7.04 3.22 -20.21
N ALA A 59 -7.55 4.45 -20.26
CA ALA A 59 -8.66 4.85 -21.12
C ALA A 59 -8.45 6.25 -21.73
N GLY A 60 -9.43 6.70 -22.52
CA GLY A 60 -9.42 8.01 -23.17
C GLY A 60 -9.02 8.01 -24.64
N GLY A 61 -8.82 6.82 -25.23
CA GLY A 61 -8.60 6.61 -26.66
C GLY A 61 -8.68 5.12 -27.01
N GLU A 62 -8.91 4.80 -28.29
CA GLU A 62 -9.06 3.42 -28.80
C GLU A 62 -7.80 2.56 -28.65
N ASP A 63 -6.70 3.20 -28.28
CA ASP A 63 -5.34 2.66 -28.24
C ASP A 63 -4.88 2.29 -26.84
N CYS A 64 -5.72 2.59 -25.85
CA CYS A 64 -5.34 2.57 -24.44
C CYS A 64 -5.47 1.21 -23.80
N ALA A 65 -6.55 0.49 -24.09
CA ALA A 65 -6.72 -0.88 -23.61
C ALA A 65 -7.71 -1.63 -24.50
N LYS A 66 -7.40 -2.90 -24.76
CA LYS A 66 -8.33 -3.88 -25.32
C LYS A 66 -7.92 -5.29 -24.91
N ASP A 67 -8.73 -6.27 -25.30
CA ASP A 67 -8.41 -7.68 -25.14
C ASP A 67 -8.06 -8.03 -23.68
N LEU A 68 -8.85 -7.54 -22.70
CA LEU A 68 -8.71 -7.91 -21.29
C LEU A 68 -9.01 -9.40 -21.12
N HIS A 69 -8.06 -10.17 -20.60
CA HIS A 69 -8.23 -11.59 -20.35
C HIS A 69 -7.32 -12.10 -19.23
N LEU A 70 -7.52 -13.37 -18.88
CA LEU A 70 -6.67 -14.09 -17.95
C LEU A 70 -5.71 -15.01 -18.72
N GLU A 71 -4.48 -15.10 -18.25
CA GLU A 71 -3.49 -16.06 -18.76
C GLU A 71 -2.74 -16.74 -17.60
N MET A 72 -2.01 -17.80 -17.91
CA MET A 72 -1.17 -18.54 -16.95
C MET A 72 -1.90 -18.94 -15.66
N LEU A 73 -3.12 -19.46 -15.81
CA LEU A 73 -3.86 -20.04 -14.69
C LEU A 73 -3.13 -21.28 -14.19
N THR A 74 -2.67 -21.25 -12.95
CA THR A 74 -2.09 -22.41 -12.26
C THR A 74 -2.66 -22.56 -10.86
N GLU A 75 -2.64 -23.79 -10.35
CA GLU A 75 -3.11 -24.12 -9.02
C GLU A 75 -2.00 -24.86 -8.27
N GLU A 76 -1.52 -24.29 -7.17
CA GLU A 76 -0.44 -24.87 -6.37
C GLU A 76 -0.73 -24.64 -4.89
N ASN A 77 -0.53 -25.69 -4.06
CA ASN A 77 -0.67 -25.61 -2.60
C ASN A 77 -2.00 -24.95 -2.15
N ASN A 78 -3.10 -25.29 -2.83
CA ASN A 78 -4.44 -24.73 -2.60
C ASN A 78 -4.62 -23.24 -2.97
N THR A 79 -3.61 -22.60 -3.57
CA THR A 79 -3.66 -21.23 -4.10
C THR A 79 -3.92 -21.26 -5.61
N VAL A 80 -4.67 -20.28 -6.11
CA VAL A 80 -4.86 -20.06 -7.55
C VAL A 80 -4.00 -18.87 -7.96
N TYR A 81 -3.19 -19.05 -8.98
CA TYR A 81 -2.38 -18.00 -9.58
C TYR A 81 -2.91 -17.73 -10.99
N ALA A 82 -3.02 -16.46 -11.36
CA ALA A 82 -3.35 -16.07 -12.73
C ALA A 82 -2.77 -14.69 -13.03
N ASN A 83 -2.53 -14.42 -14.30
CA ASN A 83 -2.23 -13.07 -14.77
C ASN A 83 -3.48 -12.45 -15.36
N VAL A 84 -3.76 -11.19 -15.00
CA VAL A 84 -4.83 -10.39 -15.58
C VAL A 84 -4.17 -9.38 -16.50
N VAL A 85 -4.38 -9.53 -17.80
CA VAL A 85 -3.63 -8.81 -18.82
C VAL A 85 -4.54 -8.15 -19.83
N PHE A 86 -4.04 -7.07 -20.44
CA PHE A 86 -4.69 -6.35 -21.52
C PHE A 86 -3.65 -5.98 -22.58
N SER A 87 -4.10 -5.72 -23.81
CA SER A 87 -3.28 -5.16 -24.87
C SER A 87 -3.38 -3.64 -24.88
N SER A 88 -2.25 -2.95 -25.02
CA SER A 88 -2.18 -1.49 -25.15
C SER A 88 -1.08 -1.07 -26.13
N ARG A 89 -1.35 0.00 -26.90
CA ARG A 89 -0.33 0.74 -27.64
C ARG A 89 -0.16 2.19 -27.13
N GLY A 90 -1.10 2.70 -26.35
CA GLY A 90 -1.06 4.05 -25.79
C GLY A 90 -0.45 4.17 -24.39
N SER A 91 -0.45 3.09 -23.60
CA SER A 91 -0.04 3.15 -22.18
C SER A 91 1.41 3.58 -21.95
N ASN A 92 2.31 3.30 -22.90
CA ASN A 92 3.71 3.71 -22.83
C ASN A 92 3.98 5.06 -23.53
N VAL A 93 2.94 5.71 -24.06
CA VAL A 93 3.02 7.03 -24.68
C VAL A 93 2.47 8.06 -23.69
N VAL A 94 3.37 8.92 -23.20
CA VAL A 94 3.02 9.96 -22.21
C VAL A 94 1.86 10.81 -22.72
N GLY A 95 0.78 10.87 -21.93
CA GLY A 95 -0.41 11.67 -22.22
C GLY A 95 -1.39 11.05 -23.23
N ALA A 96 -1.13 9.85 -23.77
CA ALA A 96 -2.04 9.23 -24.73
C ALA A 96 -3.29 8.63 -24.09
N CYS A 97 -3.18 8.16 -22.83
CA CYS A 97 -4.28 7.59 -22.06
C CYS A 97 -4.49 8.41 -20.79
N PRO A 98 -5.26 9.51 -20.87
CA PRO A 98 -5.39 10.48 -19.78
C PRO A 98 -6.37 10.04 -18.69
N ALA A 99 -7.12 8.95 -18.89
CA ALA A 99 -8.13 8.47 -17.98
C ALA A 99 -7.87 7.00 -17.63
N ASN A 100 -8.62 6.51 -16.63
CA ASN A 100 -8.78 5.09 -16.38
C ASN A 100 -10.27 4.75 -16.40
N GLU A 101 -10.59 3.53 -16.79
CA GLU A 101 -11.94 2.98 -16.72
C GLU A 101 -11.94 1.65 -15.99
N ARG A 102 -13.07 1.34 -15.35
CA ARG A 102 -13.26 0.05 -14.68
C ARG A 102 -13.71 -0.97 -15.70
N ALA A 103 -13.06 -2.13 -15.70
CA ALA A 103 -13.45 -3.29 -16.48
C ALA A 103 -13.53 -4.54 -15.60
N GLU A 104 -14.20 -5.58 -16.10
CA GLU A 104 -14.32 -6.86 -15.42
C GLU A 104 -13.87 -7.99 -16.33
N THR A 105 -13.27 -9.03 -15.75
CA THR A 105 -13.08 -10.33 -16.38
C THR A 105 -13.43 -11.46 -15.42
N THR A 106 -13.62 -12.67 -15.94
CA THR A 106 -14.05 -13.82 -15.14
C THR A 106 -12.97 -14.87 -15.06
N LEU A 107 -12.52 -15.14 -13.84
CA LEU A 107 -11.71 -16.31 -13.52
C LEU A 107 -12.61 -17.54 -13.46
N THR A 108 -12.19 -18.60 -14.15
CA THR A 108 -12.83 -19.92 -14.06
C THR A 108 -11.75 -20.95 -13.77
N THR A 109 -11.94 -21.73 -12.71
CA THR A 109 -11.03 -22.80 -12.31
C THR A 109 -11.66 -24.18 -12.57
N PRO A 110 -10.85 -25.24 -12.78
CA PRO A 110 -11.35 -26.61 -12.85
C PRO A 110 -12.11 -27.07 -11.60
N GLY A 111 -11.66 -26.66 -10.41
CA GLY A 111 -12.28 -27.00 -9.12
C GLY A 111 -13.02 -25.82 -8.48
N PRO A 112 -13.79 -26.03 -7.40
CA PRO A 112 -14.38 -24.92 -6.66
C PRO A 112 -13.30 -23.99 -6.08
N LEU A 113 -13.61 -22.69 -6.04
CA LEU A 113 -12.74 -21.68 -5.45
C LEU A 113 -12.82 -21.69 -3.92
N GLY A 114 -14.00 -21.86 -3.33
CA GLY A 114 -14.15 -21.85 -1.87
C GLY A 114 -13.44 -20.65 -1.21
N ASP A 115 -12.63 -20.92 -0.19
CA ASP A 115 -11.82 -19.92 0.52
C ASP A 115 -10.36 -19.88 0.04
N ARG A 116 -10.07 -20.43 -1.14
CA ARG A 116 -8.72 -20.50 -1.71
C ARG A 116 -8.16 -19.09 -1.94
N PRO A 117 -6.89 -18.82 -1.59
CA PRO A 117 -6.24 -17.57 -1.95
C PRO A 117 -6.11 -17.44 -3.47
N LEU A 118 -6.27 -16.23 -3.98
CA LEU A 118 -6.09 -15.87 -5.38
C LEU A 118 -4.93 -14.89 -5.49
N VAL A 119 -3.97 -15.16 -6.35
CA VAL A 119 -2.81 -14.28 -6.58
C VAL A 119 -2.83 -13.82 -8.02
N PHE A 120 -2.87 -12.51 -8.22
CA PHE A 120 -2.89 -11.90 -9.55
C PHE A 120 -1.59 -11.19 -9.86
N ASN A 121 -1.06 -11.43 -11.06
CA ASN A 121 0.16 -10.78 -11.59
C ASN A 121 1.40 -10.95 -10.69
N SER A 122 1.41 -11.96 -9.81
CA SER A 122 2.43 -12.14 -8.76
C SER A 122 2.60 -10.96 -7.79
N GLU A 123 1.61 -10.07 -7.69
CA GLU A 123 1.69 -8.86 -6.87
C GLU A 123 0.79 -8.95 -5.63
N ALA A 124 -0.51 -9.12 -5.85
CA ALA A 124 -1.52 -9.03 -4.80
C ALA A 124 -2.15 -10.39 -4.55
N MET A 125 -2.09 -10.83 -3.30
CA MET A 125 -2.88 -11.95 -2.81
C MET A 125 -4.24 -11.45 -2.32
N TRP A 126 -5.28 -12.22 -2.63
CA TRP A 126 -6.65 -11.99 -2.27
C TRP A 126 -7.19 -13.21 -1.56
N HIS A 127 -7.96 -12.98 -0.49
CA HIS A 127 -8.56 -14.06 0.29
C HIS A 127 -9.99 -13.75 0.63
N ARG A 128 -10.77 -14.81 0.86
CA ARG A 128 -12.19 -14.69 1.11
C ARG A 128 -12.43 -14.06 2.48
N LEU A 129 -13.08 -12.90 2.48
CA LEU A 129 -13.50 -12.15 3.68
C LEU A 129 -15.04 -12.08 3.67
N GLY A 130 -15.67 -13.16 4.13
CA GLY A 130 -17.12 -13.29 4.12
C GLY A 130 -17.68 -13.48 2.69
N ALA A 131 -18.49 -12.53 2.22
CA ALA A 131 -19.17 -12.61 0.92
C ALA A 131 -18.31 -12.14 -0.27
N ALA A 132 -17.16 -11.50 -0.02
CA ALA A 132 -16.26 -10.99 -1.05
C ALA A 132 -14.82 -11.44 -0.80
N TYR A 133 -13.92 -11.19 -1.74
CA TYR A 133 -12.48 -11.32 -1.49
C TYR A 133 -11.93 -9.96 -1.05
N GLY A 134 -11.05 -9.96 -0.06
CA GLY A 134 -10.25 -8.81 0.34
C GLY A 134 -8.80 -8.98 -0.10
N ARG A 135 -8.18 -7.86 -0.45
CA ARG A 135 -6.74 -7.81 -0.68
C ARG A 135 -6.03 -8.05 0.64
N CYS A 136 -5.11 -9.00 0.63
CA CYS A 136 -4.30 -9.33 1.79
C CYS A 136 -3.22 -8.28 1.99
N ASP A 137 -2.79 -8.12 3.24
CA ASP A 137 -1.65 -7.26 3.53
C ASP A 137 -0.37 -7.88 2.94
N ALA A 138 0.49 -7.05 2.36
CA ALA A 138 1.69 -7.54 1.67
C ALA A 138 2.72 -8.16 2.62
N ARG A 139 2.69 -7.81 3.92
CA ARG A 139 3.60 -8.34 4.95
C ARG A 139 2.91 -9.36 5.85
N LEU A 140 1.71 -9.04 6.30
CA LEU A 140 0.97 -9.85 7.26
C LEU A 140 0.17 -10.98 6.61
N GLY A 141 0.03 -10.95 5.28
CA GLY A 141 -0.77 -11.89 4.53
C GLY A 141 -2.26 -11.71 4.81
N CYS A 142 -3.02 -12.79 4.58
CA CYS A 142 -4.48 -12.78 4.66
C CYS A 142 -5.02 -13.11 6.06
N THR A 143 -4.18 -13.71 6.89
CA THR A 143 -4.54 -14.16 8.24
C THR A 143 -3.48 -13.63 9.19
N PRO A 144 -3.48 -12.30 9.45
CA PRO A 144 -2.55 -11.72 10.40
C PRO A 144 -2.70 -12.39 11.77
N PRO A 145 -1.62 -12.53 12.56
CA PRO A 145 -1.70 -13.12 13.88
C PRO A 145 -2.71 -12.39 14.78
N ALA A 146 -3.47 -13.15 15.58
CA ALA A 146 -4.40 -12.56 16.55
C ALA A 146 -3.67 -11.88 17.72
N ASP A 147 -2.46 -12.36 18.05
CA ASP A 147 -1.60 -11.74 19.05
C ASP A 147 -0.90 -10.51 18.44
N HIS A 148 -1.24 -9.31 18.93
CA HIS A 148 -0.64 -8.07 18.44
C HIS A 148 0.86 -7.95 18.79
N CYS A 149 1.35 -8.77 19.73
CA CYS A 149 2.77 -8.87 20.08
C CYS A 149 3.53 -9.88 19.21
N ALA A 150 2.87 -10.54 18.25
CA ALA A 150 3.54 -11.43 17.31
C ALA A 150 4.56 -10.67 16.44
N GLU A 151 5.63 -11.36 16.06
CA GLU A 151 6.75 -10.78 15.32
C GLU A 151 6.31 -10.06 14.03
N ALA A 152 5.35 -10.64 13.30
CA ALA A 152 4.82 -10.05 12.06
C ALA A 152 4.24 -8.62 12.27
N TRP A 153 3.52 -8.39 13.37
CA TRP A 153 2.99 -7.07 13.70
C TRP A 153 4.08 -6.09 14.10
N ILE A 154 5.11 -6.57 14.81
CA ILE A 154 6.22 -5.72 15.23
C ILE A 154 7.12 -5.37 14.04
N ASP A 155 7.33 -6.29 13.10
CA ASP A 155 8.04 -6.05 11.84
C ASP A 155 7.31 -5.04 10.98
N GLN A 156 5.97 -5.13 10.89
CA GLN A 156 5.14 -4.12 10.23
C GLN A 156 5.36 -2.74 10.87
N ALA A 157 5.24 -2.63 12.21
CA ALA A 157 5.45 -1.36 12.92
C ALA A 157 6.86 -0.78 12.71
N THR A 158 7.86 -1.64 12.60
CA THR A 158 9.26 -1.24 12.36
C THR A 158 9.47 -0.78 10.92
N PHE A 159 8.86 -1.48 9.96
CA PHE A 159 8.88 -1.09 8.57
C PHE A 159 8.23 0.29 8.37
N ASP A 160 7.08 0.51 9.02
CA ASP A 160 6.37 1.80 8.99
C ASP A 160 7.14 2.94 9.66
N SER A 161 8.22 2.63 10.37
CA SER A 161 9.24 3.58 10.84
C SER A 161 10.40 3.77 9.86
N ASP A 162 10.15 3.61 8.56
CA ASP A 162 11.11 3.79 7.46
C ASP A 162 12.39 2.95 7.59
N VAL A 163 12.29 1.77 8.22
CA VAL A 163 13.41 0.82 8.27
C VAL A 163 13.28 -0.15 7.09
N PRO A 164 14.29 -0.26 6.22
CA PRO A 164 14.27 -1.21 5.11
C PRO A 164 14.10 -2.66 5.54
N VAL A 165 13.39 -3.41 4.70
CA VAL A 165 12.91 -4.78 4.97
C VAL A 165 14.01 -5.79 5.33
N LYS A 166 15.23 -5.59 4.81
CA LYS A 166 16.35 -6.51 5.02
C LYS A 166 16.93 -6.45 6.44
N HIS A 167 16.58 -5.43 7.22
CA HIS A 167 17.18 -5.17 8.52
C HIS A 167 16.15 -4.97 9.63
N LEU A 168 14.87 -5.32 9.42
CA LEU A 168 13.78 -5.02 10.37
C LEU A 168 14.05 -5.57 11.78
N SER A 169 14.42 -6.85 11.88
CA SER A 169 14.68 -7.49 13.18
C SER A 169 15.96 -6.95 13.83
N GLY A 170 17.02 -6.69 13.06
CA GLY A 170 18.29 -6.18 13.56
C GLY A 170 18.28 -4.68 13.91
N ALA A 171 17.37 -3.91 13.34
CA ALA A 171 17.24 -2.47 13.57
C ALA A 171 16.37 -2.12 14.77
N ARG A 172 15.82 -3.10 15.49
CA ARG A 172 14.89 -2.87 16.60
C ARG A 172 15.22 -3.70 17.84
N VAL A 173 14.90 -3.14 19.01
CA VAL A 173 14.82 -3.87 20.27
C VAL A 173 13.41 -3.69 20.84
N VAL A 174 12.73 -4.80 21.10
CA VAL A 174 11.42 -4.78 21.77
C VAL A 174 11.63 -4.57 23.26
N ARG A 175 11.15 -3.44 23.80
CA ARG A 175 11.23 -3.14 25.23
C ARG A 175 10.02 -3.65 26.00
N GLY A 176 8.88 -3.74 25.33
CA GLY A 176 7.70 -4.39 25.88
C GLY A 176 6.51 -4.32 24.94
N CYS A 177 5.60 -5.28 25.08
CA CYS A 177 4.33 -5.33 24.40
C CYS A 177 3.30 -5.95 25.35
N ASP A 178 2.12 -5.34 25.46
CA ASP A 178 1.00 -5.87 26.26
C ASP A 178 -0.26 -6.12 25.43
N GLY A 179 -0.14 -6.04 24.10
CA GLY A 179 -1.24 -6.19 23.15
C GLY A 179 -2.04 -4.92 22.89
N ALA A 180 -1.95 -3.90 23.74
CA ALA A 180 -2.55 -2.58 23.51
C ALA A 180 -1.48 -1.50 23.26
N TRP A 181 -0.29 -1.70 23.79
CA TRP A 181 0.87 -0.84 23.72
C TRP A 181 2.10 -1.64 23.32
N LEU A 182 2.98 -1.01 22.54
CA LEU A 182 4.25 -1.57 22.11
C LEU A 182 5.32 -0.48 22.25
N VAL A 183 6.48 -0.84 22.81
CA VAL A 183 7.64 0.05 22.90
C VAL A 183 8.81 -0.57 22.15
N LEU A 184 9.29 0.16 21.15
CA LEU A 184 10.45 -0.22 20.36
C LEU A 184 11.56 0.81 20.53
N ASP A 185 12.78 0.32 20.66
CA ASP A 185 13.98 1.10 20.45
C ASP A 185 14.45 0.80 19.02
N ILE A 186 14.47 1.82 18.15
CA ILE A 186 14.75 1.66 16.72
C ILE A 186 16.06 2.38 16.36
N THR A 187 17.00 1.61 15.81
CA THR A 187 18.26 2.11 15.25
C THR A 187 18.14 2.19 13.73
N ARG A 188 17.59 3.31 13.23
CA ARG A 188 17.31 3.48 11.79
C ARG A 188 18.56 3.36 10.91
N HIS A 189 19.72 3.71 11.44
CA HIS A 189 21.00 3.65 10.72
C HIS A 189 21.36 2.23 10.24
N VAL A 190 20.93 1.19 10.97
CA VAL A 190 21.09 -0.22 10.53
C VAL A 190 20.34 -0.47 9.22
N GLY A 191 19.25 0.25 9.00
CA GLY A 191 18.48 0.22 7.76
C GLY A 191 19.19 0.83 6.55
N GLU A 192 20.10 1.78 6.77
CA GLU A 192 20.85 2.49 5.73
C GLU A 192 22.07 1.69 5.24
N CYS A 193 22.32 0.53 5.86
CA CYS A 193 23.44 -0.32 5.51
C CYS A 193 23.31 -0.93 4.11
N PRO A 194 24.43 -1.05 3.37
CA PRO A 194 24.46 -1.81 2.14
C PRO A 194 24.09 -3.28 2.40
N PRO A 195 23.48 -3.98 1.42
CA PRO A 195 23.07 -5.37 1.58
C PRO A 195 24.22 -6.38 1.75
N ALA A 196 25.48 -5.95 1.64
CA ALA A 196 26.66 -6.77 1.89
C ALA A 196 27.05 -6.65 3.37
N GLU A 197 27.01 -7.77 4.09
CA GLU A 197 27.50 -7.85 5.47
C GLU A 197 28.97 -7.39 5.54
N GLY A 198 29.29 -6.52 6.51
CA GLY A 198 30.65 -6.01 6.70
C GLY A 198 31.09 -4.94 5.71
N ALA A 199 30.17 -4.35 4.92
CA ALA A 199 30.49 -3.21 4.08
C ALA A 199 31.07 -2.04 4.92
N PRO A 200 32.17 -1.39 4.47
CA PRO A 200 32.79 -0.30 5.21
C PRO A 200 31.78 0.81 5.53
N GLY A 201 31.66 1.17 6.81
CA GLY A 201 30.77 2.25 7.27
C GLY A 201 29.39 1.81 7.75
N CYS A 202 29.04 0.52 7.67
CA CYS A 202 27.85 -0.02 8.33
C CYS A 202 28.19 -0.43 9.76
N SER A 203 27.61 0.25 10.75
CA SER A 203 27.69 -0.13 12.16
C SER A 203 26.28 -0.39 12.71
N SER A 204 26.15 -1.40 13.58
CA SER A 204 24.96 -1.60 14.40
C SER A 204 24.82 -0.54 15.50
N GLU A 205 25.87 0.25 15.73
CA GLU A 205 25.90 1.35 16.68
C GLU A 205 25.43 2.63 16.01
N GLY A 206 24.46 3.30 16.62
CA GLY A 206 23.87 4.52 16.09
C GLY A 206 22.83 5.11 17.05
N PRO A 207 22.27 6.28 16.73
CA PRO A 207 21.25 6.90 17.56
C PRO A 207 20.01 6.00 17.63
N VAL A 208 19.66 5.59 18.85
CA VAL A 208 18.46 4.81 19.14
C VAL A 208 17.30 5.76 19.37
N ASN A 209 16.21 5.55 18.63
CA ASN A 209 14.96 6.28 18.83
C ASN A 209 13.96 5.37 19.53
N ARG A 210 13.55 5.72 20.75
CA ARG A 210 12.44 5.04 21.40
C ARG A 210 11.13 5.54 20.82
N VAL A 211 10.30 4.62 20.36
CA VAL A 211 8.98 4.86 19.79
C VAL A 211 7.94 4.04 20.55
N VAL A 212 6.85 4.70 20.93
CA VAL A 212 5.70 4.10 21.60
C VAL A 212 4.56 4.02 20.61
N TYR A 213 3.99 2.83 20.50
CA TYR A 213 2.85 2.52 19.64
C TYR A 213 1.63 2.16 20.47
N ARG A 214 0.46 2.48 19.95
CA ARG A 214 -0.84 2.06 20.46
C ARG A 214 -1.59 1.28 19.39
N TRP A 215 -2.25 0.21 19.79
CA TRP A 215 -3.10 -0.57 18.91
C TRP A 215 -4.38 0.22 18.57
N ASN A 216 -4.72 0.35 17.28
CA ASN A 216 -5.91 1.08 16.83
C ASN A 216 -7.03 0.18 16.28
N GLY A 217 -6.91 -1.14 16.42
CA GLY A 217 -7.86 -2.12 15.89
C GLY A 217 -7.47 -2.70 14.53
N LYS A 218 -6.56 -2.04 13.80
CA LYS A 218 -6.06 -2.51 12.49
C LYS A 218 -4.54 -2.71 12.46
N GLY A 219 -3.82 -2.05 13.37
CA GLY A 219 -2.37 -2.11 13.44
C GLY A 219 -1.80 -1.24 14.55
N TRP A 220 -0.48 -1.25 14.64
CA TRP A 220 0.28 -0.37 15.53
C TRP A 220 0.38 1.04 14.97
N GLN A 221 -0.01 2.03 15.78
CA GLN A 221 0.13 3.44 15.45
C GLN A 221 1.14 4.11 16.39
N SER A 222 2.17 4.75 15.84
CA SER A 222 3.11 5.54 16.64
C SER A 222 2.40 6.74 17.25
N VAL A 223 2.54 6.92 18.57
CA VAL A 223 1.83 7.94 19.35
C VAL A 223 2.77 8.81 20.18
N ALA A 224 3.99 8.34 20.46
CA ALA A 224 5.02 9.15 21.12
C ALA A 224 6.43 8.63 20.80
N GLY A 225 7.42 9.48 21.04
CA GLY A 225 8.82 9.08 21.11
C GLY A 225 9.50 9.65 22.34
N ALA A 226 10.55 8.98 22.82
CA ALA A 226 11.32 9.38 23.99
C ALA A 226 12.82 9.22 23.74
N LYS A 227 13.64 9.95 24.51
CA LYS A 227 15.11 9.88 24.44
C LYS A 227 15.77 9.47 25.76
N GLY A 228 15.07 9.65 26.88
CA GLY A 228 15.54 9.28 28.21
C GLY A 228 15.17 7.86 28.66
N ALA A 229 15.78 7.44 29.78
CA ALA A 229 15.35 6.28 30.55
C ALA A 229 13.96 6.50 31.17
N GLY A 230 13.30 5.41 31.56
CA GLY A 230 12.02 5.48 32.24
C GLY A 230 10.93 6.08 31.35
N CYS A 231 9.99 6.78 31.98
CA CYS A 231 8.70 7.08 31.37
C CYS A 231 8.25 8.54 31.48
N ASP A 232 9.02 9.43 32.08
CA ASP A 232 8.53 10.79 32.36
C ASP A 232 8.16 11.54 31.07
N GLU A 233 9.00 11.44 30.03
CA GLU A 233 8.71 12.00 28.70
C GLU A 233 7.46 11.39 28.06
N ILE A 234 7.26 10.07 28.25
CA ILE A 234 6.12 9.33 27.70
C ILE A 234 4.85 9.72 28.43
N LYS A 235 4.83 9.66 29.76
CA LYS A 235 3.66 9.95 30.61
C LYS A 235 3.24 11.41 30.58
N THR A 236 4.16 12.34 30.31
CA THR A 236 3.80 13.75 30.07
C THR A 236 2.89 13.90 28.86
N ARG A 237 3.07 13.07 27.82
CA ARG A 237 2.26 13.10 26.60
C ARG A 237 1.10 12.10 26.61
N LEU A 238 1.29 10.96 27.27
CA LEU A 238 0.38 9.83 27.32
C LEU A 238 0.19 9.39 28.78
N PRO A 239 -0.63 10.13 29.56
CA PRO A 239 -0.85 9.82 30.97
C PRO A 239 -1.43 8.41 31.21
N GLU A 240 -2.14 7.86 30.22
CA GLU A 240 -2.72 6.52 30.25
C GLU A 240 -1.70 5.39 30.00
N PHE A 241 -0.44 5.71 29.68
CA PHE A 241 0.57 4.72 29.33
C PHE A 241 0.84 3.75 30.51
N PRO A 242 0.85 2.42 30.28
CA PRO A 242 0.90 1.43 31.35
C PRO A 242 2.17 1.52 32.20
N ALA A 243 2.00 1.61 33.53
CA ALA A 243 3.12 1.62 34.46
C ALA A 243 4.00 0.36 34.36
N ALA A 244 3.40 -0.81 34.10
CA ALA A 244 4.14 -2.07 33.98
C ALA A 244 5.12 -2.11 32.79
N LEU A 245 4.87 -1.31 31.75
CA LEU A 245 5.80 -1.12 30.63
C LEU A 245 6.86 -0.06 30.96
N CYS A 246 6.57 0.90 31.85
CA CYS A 246 7.49 1.95 32.28
C CYS A 246 8.66 1.48 33.14
N ASP A 247 8.38 0.62 34.12
CA ASP A 247 9.37 0.23 35.14
C ASP A 247 10.56 -0.55 34.55
N ARG A 248 10.40 -1.02 33.31
CA ARG A 248 11.37 -1.85 32.59
C ARG A 248 12.10 -1.11 31.46
N LEU A 249 11.94 0.21 31.34
CA LEU A 249 12.56 1.00 30.26
C LEU A 249 13.95 1.51 30.64
N PRO A 250 15.05 0.91 30.12
CA PRO A 250 16.39 1.46 30.30
C PRO A 250 16.57 2.75 29.48
N SER A 251 17.70 3.43 29.63
CA SER A 251 18.14 4.41 28.63
C SER A 251 18.23 3.72 27.25
N PRO A 252 17.78 4.38 26.16
CA PRO A 252 18.01 3.92 24.80
C PRO A 252 19.50 3.77 24.47
#